data_AF-A0A935EDL1-F1
#
_entry.id   AF-A0A935EDL1-F1
#
_cell.length_a   1.000
_cell.length_b   1.000
_cell.length_c   1.000
_cell.angle_alpha   90.00
_cell.angle_beta   90.00
_cell.angle_gamma   90.00
#
_symmetry.space_group_name_H-M   'P 1'
#
loop_
_entity.id
_entity.type
_entity.pdbx_description
1 polymer ?
#
loop_
_entity_poly.entity_id
_entity_poly.type
_entity_poly.pdbx_seq_one_letter_code
_entity_poly.pdbx_strand_id
1 'polypeptide(L)'
;MRGATVTMEQQADCYAGAWVEHVKAGDSDYFTADGKALDLALAGFLEIADSPGTAAIDPNAHGSAFDRINAFKDGLDGGAEACSGYSDQTVGERLTEIDWLSTDDMAAGGNAPYDEVVELMTTDLEEFWTAVAKDRFQATWEPLKAPVAFDSDRSDAPACGDADTEDYSLFYCADERFIAYDDGSLFPSVYENIGDFGVATLYGSQYALAAEDQLGFAPDGERKQNDMADCLVGAWTASIFNQDRRVSNDEERLQLSPGDFDEAVKALLAFGSSSDEKDAAYGTGFERVGSFRDGAIKGLDGCGI
;
A
#
# COMPACT_ATOMS: atom_id res chain seq x y z
N MET A 1 16.72 24.68 -6.90
CA MET A 1 16.91 23.29 -7.34
C MET A 1 18.31 23.12 -7.93
N ARG A 2 19.07 22.17 -7.41
CA ARG A 2 20.35 21.66 -7.92
C ARG A 2 20.39 20.18 -7.57
N GLY A 3 20.89 19.33 -8.46
CA GLY A 3 20.95 17.89 -8.23
C GLY A 3 20.60 17.10 -9.49
N ALA A 4 20.38 15.81 -9.34
CA ALA A 4 19.81 14.93 -10.34
C ALA A 4 18.39 15.38 -10.72
N THR A 5 17.92 15.01 -11.92
CA THR A 5 16.57 15.39 -12.40
C THR A 5 15.49 14.89 -11.45
N VAL A 6 15.53 13.62 -11.05
CA VAL A 6 14.59 13.04 -10.08
C VAL A 6 14.51 13.83 -8.77
N THR A 7 15.64 14.37 -8.28
CA THR A 7 15.65 15.18 -7.05
C THR A 7 14.94 16.52 -7.23
N MET A 8 15.08 17.13 -8.41
CA MET A 8 14.41 18.39 -8.72
C MET A 8 12.91 18.18 -8.93
N GLU A 9 12.51 17.10 -9.60
CA GLU A 9 11.11 16.71 -9.79
C GLU A 9 10.44 16.42 -8.43
N GLN A 10 11.05 15.58 -7.59
CA GLN A 10 10.55 15.31 -6.25
C GLN A 10 10.47 16.58 -5.38
N GLN A 11 11.44 17.50 -5.47
CA GLN A 11 11.34 18.78 -4.75
C GLN A 11 10.18 19.64 -5.26
N ALA A 12 9.92 19.62 -6.56
CA ALA A 12 8.77 20.32 -7.15
C ALA A 12 7.44 19.73 -6.68
N ASP A 13 7.34 18.40 -6.65
CA ASP A 13 6.18 17.67 -6.14
C ASP A 13 5.89 17.99 -4.67
N CYS A 14 6.94 18.08 -3.84
CA CYS A 14 6.83 18.57 -2.47
C CYS A 14 6.26 19.99 -2.41
N TYR A 15 6.78 20.93 -3.19
CA TYR A 15 6.22 22.29 -3.20
C TYR A 15 4.77 22.33 -3.72
N ALA A 16 4.36 21.43 -4.60
CA ALA A 16 2.96 21.28 -4.99
C ALA A 16 2.09 20.84 -3.80
N GLY A 17 2.58 19.91 -2.98
CA GLY A 17 1.97 19.53 -1.71
C GLY A 17 1.82 20.70 -0.74
N ALA A 18 2.89 21.48 -0.56
CA ALA A 18 2.87 22.68 0.28
C ALA A 18 1.88 23.74 -0.21
N TRP A 19 1.67 23.85 -1.52
CA TRP A 19 0.63 24.72 -2.06
C TRP A 19 -0.78 24.19 -1.74
N VAL A 20 -0.99 22.87 -1.82
CA VAL A 20 -2.26 22.26 -1.41
C VAL A 20 -2.52 22.43 0.08
N GLU A 21 -1.50 22.34 0.93
CA GLU A 21 -1.60 22.65 2.36
C GLU A 21 -2.14 24.07 2.58
N HIS A 22 -1.54 25.06 1.90
CA HIS A 22 -2.00 26.45 1.94
C HIS A 22 -3.45 26.63 1.47
N VAL A 23 -3.87 25.90 0.43
CA VAL A 23 -5.27 25.88 -0.03
C VAL A 23 -6.20 25.29 1.05
N LYS A 24 -5.81 24.18 1.69
CA LYS A 24 -6.59 23.53 2.76
C LYS A 24 -6.68 24.38 4.02
N ALA A 25 -5.67 25.20 4.30
CA ALA A 25 -5.69 26.17 5.40
C ALA A 25 -6.71 27.32 5.18
N GLY A 26 -7.31 27.42 3.99
CA GLY A 26 -8.28 28.46 3.65
C GLY A 26 -7.63 29.75 3.16
N ASP A 27 -6.34 29.72 2.84
CA ASP A 27 -5.59 30.91 2.40
C ASP A 27 -5.67 31.14 0.87
N SER A 28 -6.52 30.39 0.16
CA SER A 28 -6.81 30.59 -1.26
C SER A 28 -8.26 31.01 -1.50
N ASP A 29 -8.46 32.16 -2.16
CA ASP A 29 -9.79 32.61 -2.60
C ASP A 29 -10.30 31.86 -3.85
N TYR A 30 -9.46 31.02 -4.48
CA TYR A 30 -9.70 30.50 -5.83
C TYR A 30 -9.82 28.97 -5.91
N PHE A 31 -9.24 28.25 -4.95
CA PHE A 31 -9.12 26.79 -5.01
C PHE A 31 -9.60 26.16 -3.70
N THR A 32 -10.04 24.91 -3.81
CA THR A 32 -10.36 24.02 -2.68
C THR A 32 -9.69 22.67 -2.92
N ALA A 33 -9.38 21.94 -1.85
CA ALA A 33 -8.79 20.61 -1.91
C ALA A 33 -9.53 19.67 -0.95
N ASP A 34 -10.60 19.04 -1.46
CA ASP A 34 -11.38 18.00 -0.81
C ASP A 34 -10.85 16.60 -1.17
N GLY A 35 -11.39 15.53 -0.57
CA GLY A 35 -10.90 14.17 -0.79
C GLY A 35 -10.90 13.77 -2.26
N LYS A 36 -11.96 14.08 -3.00
CA LYS A 36 -12.05 13.82 -4.44
C LYS A 36 -10.98 14.55 -5.26
N ALA A 37 -10.73 15.82 -4.97
CA ALA A 37 -9.68 16.58 -5.66
C ALA A 37 -8.29 15.99 -5.37
N LEU A 38 -8.07 15.51 -4.15
CA LEU A 38 -6.83 14.86 -3.75
C LEU A 38 -6.66 13.48 -4.38
N ASP A 39 -7.71 12.67 -4.48
CA ASP A 39 -7.71 11.39 -5.20
C ASP A 39 -7.33 11.60 -6.69
N LEU A 40 -7.92 12.62 -7.33
CA LEU A 40 -7.55 13.00 -8.71
C LEU A 40 -6.11 13.50 -8.82
N ALA A 41 -5.59 14.18 -7.81
CA ALA A 41 -4.19 14.61 -7.79
C ALA A 41 -3.26 13.38 -7.75
N LEU A 42 -3.54 12.40 -6.87
CA LEU A 42 -2.77 11.16 -6.82
C LEU A 42 -2.86 10.35 -8.11
N ALA A 43 -4.05 10.27 -8.74
CA ALA A 43 -4.19 9.68 -10.06
C ALA A 43 -3.31 10.40 -11.11
N GLY A 44 -3.21 11.73 -11.05
CA GLY A 44 -2.30 12.51 -11.89
C GLY A 44 -0.82 12.17 -11.66
N PHE A 45 -0.43 11.87 -10.42
CA PHE A 45 0.93 11.39 -10.12
C PHE A 45 1.22 10.03 -10.75
N LEU A 46 0.25 9.11 -10.74
CA LEU A 46 0.37 7.81 -11.42
C LEU A 46 0.56 7.97 -12.95
N GLU A 47 -0.15 8.90 -13.57
CA GLU A 47 -0.10 9.10 -15.04
C GLU A 47 1.21 9.69 -15.55
N ILE A 48 1.91 10.47 -14.72
CA ILE A 48 3.16 11.14 -15.12
C ILE A 48 4.40 10.55 -14.42
N ALA A 49 4.23 9.46 -13.67
CA ALA A 49 5.33 8.69 -13.12
C ALA A 49 6.16 8.03 -14.22
N ASP A 50 7.40 7.71 -13.90
CA ASP A 50 8.24 6.93 -14.82
C ASP A 50 7.70 5.51 -14.96
N SER A 51 7.97 4.89 -16.11
CA SER A 51 7.64 3.47 -16.29
C SER A 51 8.46 2.61 -15.33
N PRO A 52 7.90 1.50 -14.80
CA PRO A 52 8.64 0.57 -13.96
C PRO A 52 10.01 0.19 -14.52
N GLY A 53 11.03 0.18 -13.65
CA GLY A 53 12.41 -0.14 -14.01
C GLY A 53 13.19 1.01 -14.68
N THR A 54 12.62 2.21 -14.76
CA THR A 54 13.38 3.42 -15.12
C THR A 54 14.36 3.75 -13.99
N ALA A 55 15.61 4.07 -14.33
CA ALA A 55 16.64 4.37 -13.35
C ALA A 55 16.62 5.84 -12.92
N ALA A 56 16.74 6.12 -11.62
CA ALA A 56 16.78 7.46 -11.03
C ALA A 56 17.87 8.38 -11.58
N ILE A 57 18.94 7.78 -12.10
CA ILE A 57 20.05 8.53 -12.70
C ILE A 57 19.77 8.95 -14.15
N ASP A 58 18.64 8.53 -14.75
CA ASP A 58 18.23 9.00 -16.07
C ASP A 58 18.07 10.53 -16.03
N PRO A 59 18.64 11.26 -16.99
CA PRO A 59 18.51 12.71 -17.04
C PRO A 59 17.06 13.22 -17.18
N ASN A 60 16.10 12.35 -17.46
CA ASN A 60 14.66 12.66 -17.52
C ASN A 60 13.84 11.91 -16.46
N ALA A 61 14.48 11.31 -15.44
CA ALA A 61 13.76 10.62 -14.37
C ALA A 61 12.92 11.60 -13.54
N HIS A 62 11.66 11.26 -13.34
CA HIS A 62 10.72 11.91 -12.43
C HIS A 62 10.61 11.18 -11.09
N GLY A 63 10.72 9.85 -11.09
CA GLY A 63 10.42 8.99 -9.95
C GLY A 63 9.27 8.01 -10.21
N SER A 64 9.21 6.94 -9.41
CA SER A 64 7.99 6.12 -9.30
C SER A 64 6.80 6.95 -8.82
N ALA A 65 5.57 6.48 -9.03
CA ALA A 65 4.40 7.21 -8.57
C ALA A 65 4.39 7.32 -7.05
N PHE A 66 4.74 6.25 -6.34
CA PHE A 66 4.86 6.25 -4.88
C PHE A 66 5.89 7.26 -4.39
N ASP A 67 7.06 7.34 -5.04
CA ASP A 67 8.12 8.29 -4.68
C ASP A 67 7.63 9.74 -4.80
N ARG A 68 6.97 10.06 -5.91
CA ARG A 68 6.44 11.39 -6.20
C ARG A 68 5.27 11.77 -5.29
N ILE A 69 4.38 10.82 -5.01
CA ILE A 69 3.28 10.98 -4.03
C ILE A 69 3.85 11.19 -2.63
N ASN A 70 4.90 10.47 -2.26
CA ASN A 70 5.58 10.63 -0.99
C ASN A 70 6.13 12.06 -0.85
N ALA A 71 6.79 12.58 -1.89
CA ALA A 71 7.23 13.97 -1.90
C ALA A 71 6.08 14.97 -1.79
N PHE A 72 5.01 14.78 -2.57
CA PHE A 72 3.82 15.59 -2.46
C PHE A 72 3.26 15.59 -1.03
N LYS A 73 3.21 14.43 -0.37
CA LYS A 73 2.72 14.33 1.01
C LYS A 73 3.67 14.99 2.02
N ASP A 74 4.99 14.97 1.84
CA ASP A 74 5.92 15.72 2.70
C ASP A 74 5.57 17.22 2.74
N GLY A 75 5.32 17.82 1.57
CA GLY A 75 4.95 19.23 1.49
C GLY A 75 3.53 19.49 2.01
N LEU A 76 2.60 18.56 1.77
CA LEU A 76 1.24 18.69 2.29
C LEU A 76 1.18 18.63 3.82
N ASP A 77 2.02 17.79 4.43
CA ASP A 77 2.05 17.60 5.88
C ASP A 77 2.92 18.66 6.58
N GLY A 78 4.02 19.09 5.93
CA GLY A 78 5.05 19.95 6.52
C GLY A 78 5.19 21.36 5.93
N GLY A 79 4.33 21.71 4.96
CA GLY A 79 4.39 22.98 4.25
C GLY A 79 5.69 23.19 3.47
N ALA A 80 5.91 24.43 3.01
CA ALA A 80 7.04 24.75 2.15
C ALA A 80 8.42 24.58 2.83
N GLU A 81 8.47 24.61 4.16
CA GLU A 81 9.71 24.42 4.92
C GLU A 81 10.25 23.00 4.76
N ALA A 82 9.38 21.98 4.75
CA ALA A 82 9.75 20.58 4.57
C ALA A 82 10.50 20.33 3.23
N CYS A 83 10.13 21.06 2.19
CA CYS A 83 10.70 20.88 0.84
C CYS A 83 12.10 21.48 0.67
N SER A 84 12.54 22.34 1.59
CA SER A 84 13.83 23.03 1.48
C SER A 84 15.04 22.11 1.69
N GLY A 85 14.84 20.98 2.39
CA GLY A 85 15.88 19.99 2.70
C GLY A 85 16.18 18.99 1.59
N TYR A 86 15.43 19.01 0.48
CA TYR A 86 15.60 18.05 -0.60
C TYR A 86 16.96 18.21 -1.29
N SER A 87 17.67 17.09 -1.39
CA SER A 87 18.99 16.93 -1.99
C SER A 87 19.13 15.53 -2.58
N ASP A 88 20.14 15.33 -3.45
CA ASP A 88 20.40 14.01 -4.04
C ASP A 88 20.58 12.91 -2.98
N GLN A 89 21.15 13.26 -1.82
CA GLN A 89 21.30 12.33 -0.71
C GLN A 89 19.94 11.98 -0.08
N THR A 90 19.18 12.98 0.36
CA THR A 90 17.92 12.75 1.07
C THR A 90 16.86 12.10 0.19
N VAL A 91 16.87 12.40 -1.12
CA VAL A 91 15.96 11.76 -2.09
C VAL A 91 16.46 10.34 -2.38
N GLY A 92 17.74 10.17 -2.71
CA GLY A 92 18.30 8.86 -3.08
C GLY A 92 18.17 7.80 -2.00
N GLU A 93 18.21 8.17 -0.71
CA GLU A 93 18.03 7.24 0.42
C GLU A 93 16.59 6.69 0.55
N ARG A 94 15.60 7.30 -0.09
CA ARG A 94 14.17 6.94 0.04
C ARG A 94 13.48 6.55 -1.28
N LEU A 95 14.23 6.45 -2.37
CA LEU A 95 13.67 6.04 -3.66
C LEU A 95 13.27 4.56 -3.59
N THR A 96 12.12 4.27 -4.19
CA THR A 96 11.57 2.91 -4.29
C THR A 96 11.83 2.28 -5.66
N GLU A 97 12.51 3.00 -6.54
CA GLU A 97 13.03 2.46 -7.80
C GLU A 97 14.07 1.37 -7.54
N ILE A 98 13.78 0.17 -8.04
CA ILE A 98 14.62 -1.01 -7.93
C ILE A 98 14.90 -1.57 -9.33
N ASP A 99 15.96 -2.37 -9.41
CA ASP A 99 16.29 -3.10 -10.64
C ASP A 99 15.39 -4.33 -10.79
N TRP A 100 15.11 -4.71 -12.03
CA TRP A 100 14.45 -5.98 -12.35
C TRP A 100 15.23 -7.17 -11.75
N LEU A 101 14.51 -8.14 -11.19
CA LEU A 101 15.09 -9.34 -10.59
C LEU A 101 15.74 -10.24 -11.64
N SER A 102 15.16 -10.27 -12.84
CA SER A 102 15.64 -11.05 -13.98
C SER A 102 15.07 -10.54 -15.31
N THR A 103 15.51 -11.14 -16.42
CA THR A 103 14.90 -10.87 -17.73
C THR A 103 13.46 -11.39 -17.83
N ASP A 104 13.14 -12.44 -17.09
CA ASP A 104 11.80 -13.05 -17.11
C ASP A 104 10.82 -12.20 -16.29
N ASP A 105 11.29 -11.68 -15.15
CA ASP A 105 10.59 -10.68 -14.33
C ASP A 105 10.26 -9.41 -15.12
N MET A 106 11.25 -8.83 -15.81
CA MET A 106 11.02 -7.71 -16.73
C MET A 106 10.01 -8.05 -17.86
N ALA A 107 10.04 -9.28 -18.39
CA ALA A 107 9.12 -9.71 -19.43
C ALA A 107 7.68 -9.92 -18.91
N ALA A 108 7.53 -10.29 -17.64
CA ALA A 108 6.25 -10.35 -16.93
C ALA A 108 5.78 -8.97 -16.42
N GLY A 109 6.60 -7.93 -16.58
CA GLY A 109 6.32 -6.60 -16.09
C GLY A 109 6.31 -6.50 -14.57
N GLY A 110 7.05 -7.37 -13.89
CA GLY A 110 7.13 -7.42 -12.43
C GLY A 110 6.17 -8.42 -11.77
N ASN A 111 5.19 -8.95 -12.51
CA ASN A 111 4.12 -9.76 -11.92
C ASN A 111 4.50 -11.22 -11.74
N ALA A 112 4.31 -11.76 -10.55
CA ALA A 112 4.28 -13.20 -10.30
C ALA A 112 3.08 -13.86 -11.01
N PRO A 113 3.15 -15.15 -11.39
CA PRO A 113 2.01 -15.87 -11.97
C PRO A 113 0.78 -15.81 -11.06
N TYR A 114 -0.39 -15.47 -11.61
CA TYR A 114 -1.64 -15.29 -10.85
C TYR A 114 -1.96 -16.43 -9.88
N ASP A 115 -1.75 -17.68 -10.29
CA ASP A 115 -2.02 -18.87 -9.49
C ASP A 115 -1.05 -19.06 -8.31
N GLU A 116 0.07 -18.35 -8.30
CA GLU A 116 1.08 -18.36 -7.23
C GLU A 116 0.93 -17.18 -6.26
N VAL A 117 0.31 -16.07 -6.70
CA VAL A 117 0.18 -14.80 -5.95
C VAL A 117 -0.28 -15.01 -4.50
N VAL A 118 -1.43 -15.67 -4.30
CA VAL A 118 -2.00 -15.87 -2.95
C VAL A 118 -1.12 -16.77 -2.09
N GLU A 119 -0.49 -17.79 -2.65
CA GLU A 119 0.40 -18.71 -1.92
C GLU A 119 1.69 -18.02 -1.48
N LEU A 120 2.33 -17.27 -2.39
CA LEU A 120 3.53 -16.49 -2.11
C LEU A 120 3.30 -15.47 -1.00
N MET A 121 2.19 -14.72 -1.09
CA MET A 121 1.83 -13.70 -0.11
C MET A 121 1.45 -14.30 1.24
N THR A 122 0.67 -15.39 1.24
CA THR A 122 0.33 -16.13 2.46
C THR A 122 1.59 -16.54 3.20
N THR A 123 2.56 -17.10 2.50
CA THR A 123 3.83 -17.55 3.09
C THR A 123 4.57 -16.38 3.74
N ASP A 124 4.76 -15.28 3.02
CA ASP A 124 5.51 -14.13 3.54
C ASP A 124 4.77 -13.38 4.68
N LEU A 125 3.44 -13.24 4.59
CA LEU A 125 2.61 -12.62 5.63
C LEU A 125 2.58 -13.43 6.93
N GLU A 126 2.51 -14.76 6.83
CA GLU A 126 2.62 -15.66 8.00
C GLU A 126 3.98 -15.51 8.70
N GLU A 127 5.08 -15.40 7.94
CA GLU A 127 6.40 -15.11 8.51
C GLU A 127 6.48 -13.72 9.14
N PHE A 128 5.94 -12.70 8.45
CA PHE A 128 5.87 -11.32 8.93
C PHE A 128 5.16 -11.25 10.29
N TRP A 129 3.92 -11.74 10.36
CA TRP A 129 3.13 -11.66 11.58
C TRP A 129 3.65 -12.55 12.69
N THR A 130 4.30 -13.68 12.36
CA THR A 130 5.05 -14.47 13.34
C THR A 130 6.17 -13.67 14.00
N ALA A 131 6.94 -12.90 13.22
CA ALA A 131 7.99 -12.04 13.76
C ALA A 131 7.41 -10.89 14.58
N VAL A 132 6.38 -10.19 14.06
CA VAL A 132 5.75 -9.05 14.74
C VAL A 132 5.12 -9.45 16.07
N ALA A 133 4.32 -10.53 16.10
CA ALA A 133 3.68 -11.02 17.32
C ALA A 133 4.72 -11.29 18.42
N LYS A 134 5.85 -11.90 18.05
CA LYS A 134 6.93 -12.20 18.99
C LYS A 134 7.65 -10.95 19.48
N ASP A 135 8.09 -10.10 18.56
CA ASP A 135 9.02 -9.02 18.86
C ASP A 135 8.33 -7.78 19.45
N ARG A 136 7.08 -7.49 19.05
CA ARG A 136 6.30 -6.34 19.51
C ARG A 136 5.32 -6.68 20.63
N PHE A 137 4.68 -7.85 20.57
CA PHE A 137 3.57 -8.20 21.47
C PHE A 137 3.94 -9.27 22.50
N GLN A 138 5.13 -9.88 22.42
CA GLN A 138 5.50 -11.04 23.23
C GLN A 138 4.46 -12.17 23.15
N ALA A 139 3.81 -12.29 22.00
CA ALA A 139 2.75 -13.23 21.69
C ALA A 139 3.23 -14.29 20.68
N THR A 140 2.42 -15.33 20.51
CA THR A 140 2.61 -16.31 19.45
C THR A 140 1.57 -16.02 18.37
N TRP A 141 2.03 -15.78 17.15
CA TRP A 141 1.15 -15.77 15.99
C TRP A 141 0.61 -17.18 15.78
N GLU A 142 -0.71 -17.31 15.75
CA GLU A 142 -1.34 -18.54 15.33
C GLU A 142 -1.71 -18.39 13.84
N PRO A 143 -1.16 -19.24 12.95
CA PRO A 143 -1.43 -19.14 11.52
C PRO A 143 -2.91 -19.16 11.17
N LEU A 144 -3.27 -18.45 10.11
CA LEU A 144 -4.62 -18.53 9.56
C LEU A 144 -4.85 -19.91 8.94
N LYS A 145 -6.10 -20.32 8.86
CA LYS A 145 -6.48 -21.44 8.01
C LYS A 145 -6.27 -21.04 6.54
N ALA A 146 -6.15 -22.06 5.69
CA ALA A 146 -6.02 -21.86 4.25
C ALA A 146 -7.09 -20.88 3.72
N PRO A 147 -6.72 -19.93 2.85
CA PRO A 147 -7.66 -18.99 2.28
C PRO A 147 -8.69 -19.72 1.41
N VAL A 148 -9.89 -19.15 1.32
CA VAL A 148 -11.03 -19.73 0.60
C VAL A 148 -11.38 -18.86 -0.59
N ALA A 149 -11.02 -19.32 -1.79
CA ALA A 149 -11.50 -18.75 -3.04
C ALA A 149 -13.01 -19.04 -3.21
N PHE A 150 -13.75 -18.10 -3.78
CA PHE A 150 -15.14 -18.29 -4.19
C PHE A 150 -15.43 -17.62 -5.53
N ASP A 151 -16.46 -18.10 -6.22
CA ASP A 151 -16.93 -17.58 -7.51
C ASP A 151 -17.65 -16.22 -7.33
N SER A 152 -17.57 -15.34 -8.32
CA SER A 152 -18.16 -13.98 -8.22
C SER A 152 -19.68 -13.95 -8.12
N ASP A 153 -20.36 -15.03 -8.49
CA ASP A 153 -21.79 -15.20 -8.24
C ASP A 153 -22.12 -15.59 -6.79
N ARG A 154 -21.06 -15.80 -5.99
CA ARG A 154 -21.05 -16.12 -4.57
C ARG A 154 -21.76 -17.42 -4.21
N SER A 155 -21.99 -18.29 -5.18
CA SER A 155 -22.73 -19.54 -4.96
C SER A 155 -22.01 -20.50 -4.00
N ASP A 156 -20.70 -20.37 -3.86
CA ASP A 156 -19.82 -21.13 -2.99
C ASP A 156 -19.09 -20.28 -1.94
N ALA A 157 -19.47 -19.00 -1.78
CA ALA A 157 -18.88 -18.12 -0.79
C ALA A 157 -19.06 -18.69 0.64
N PRO A 158 -17.98 -18.76 1.45
CA PRO A 158 -18.06 -19.32 2.79
C PRO A 158 -18.81 -18.36 3.74
N ALA A 159 -19.48 -18.92 4.73
CA ALA A 159 -20.02 -18.14 5.85
C ALA A 159 -18.90 -17.74 6.81
N CYS A 160 -19.11 -16.67 7.59
CA CYS A 160 -18.27 -16.33 8.72
C CYS A 160 -19.11 -16.26 10.01
N GLY A 161 -19.28 -17.40 10.67
CA GLY A 161 -20.15 -17.49 11.84
C GLY A 161 -21.56 -16.98 11.53
N ASP A 162 -22.03 -16.02 12.33
CA ASP A 162 -23.33 -15.33 12.14
C ASP A 162 -23.20 -13.98 11.41
N ALA A 163 -22.00 -13.59 10.95
CA ALA A 163 -21.76 -12.32 10.28
C ALA A 163 -22.38 -12.32 8.86
N ASP A 164 -22.93 -11.17 8.47
CA ASP A 164 -23.42 -10.96 7.11
C ASP A 164 -22.25 -10.68 6.17
N THR A 165 -21.97 -11.64 5.28
CA THR A 165 -20.90 -11.55 4.30
C THR A 165 -21.42 -11.33 2.88
N GLU A 166 -22.73 -11.14 2.66
CA GLU A 166 -23.35 -11.17 1.32
C GLU A 166 -22.76 -10.15 0.33
N ASP A 167 -22.30 -9.00 0.82
CA ASP A 167 -21.80 -7.89 -0.01
C ASP A 167 -20.25 -7.83 -0.11
N TYR A 168 -19.51 -8.76 0.49
CA TYR A 168 -18.04 -8.69 0.60
C TYR A 168 -17.33 -9.58 -0.42
N SER A 169 -16.68 -9.01 -1.43
CA SER A 169 -15.83 -9.76 -2.39
C SER A 169 -14.47 -10.16 -1.82
N LEU A 170 -14.12 -9.67 -0.63
CA LEU A 170 -12.93 -10.02 0.13
C LEU A 170 -13.22 -9.77 1.62
N PHE A 171 -12.91 -10.73 2.49
CA PHE A 171 -13.05 -10.54 3.94
C PHE A 171 -12.16 -11.49 4.75
N TYR A 172 -11.70 -11.01 5.91
CA TYR A 172 -11.18 -11.84 6.99
C TYR A 172 -12.33 -12.31 7.90
N CYS A 173 -12.40 -13.61 8.15
CA CYS A 173 -13.32 -14.19 9.12
C CYS A 173 -12.65 -14.39 10.49
N ALA A 174 -13.00 -13.56 11.48
CA ALA A 174 -12.42 -13.64 12.83
C ALA A 174 -12.78 -14.94 13.57
N ASP A 175 -14.04 -15.38 13.52
CA ASP A 175 -14.53 -16.57 14.25
C ASP A 175 -13.79 -17.85 13.84
N GLU A 176 -13.50 -17.99 12.55
CA GLU A 176 -12.93 -19.20 11.98
C GLU A 176 -11.49 -19.03 11.47
N ARG A 177 -10.98 -17.80 11.44
CA ARG A 177 -9.61 -17.41 11.09
C ARG A 177 -9.15 -17.85 9.71
N PHE A 178 -9.88 -17.43 8.70
CA PHE A 178 -9.49 -17.57 7.29
C PHE A 178 -9.81 -16.29 6.54
N ILE A 179 -9.20 -16.12 5.37
CA ILE A 179 -9.52 -15.05 4.43
C ILE A 179 -10.31 -15.66 3.28
N ALA A 180 -11.43 -15.06 2.92
CA ALA A 180 -12.21 -15.41 1.73
C ALA A 180 -12.03 -14.35 0.65
N TYR A 181 -11.92 -14.75 -0.62
CA TYR A 181 -11.76 -13.82 -1.73
C TYR A 181 -12.47 -14.28 -3.01
N ASP A 182 -13.00 -13.33 -3.77
CA ASP A 182 -13.60 -13.54 -5.09
C ASP A 182 -12.50 -13.77 -6.14
N ASP A 183 -12.36 -15.02 -6.56
CA ASP A 183 -11.40 -15.50 -7.56
C ASP A 183 -12.00 -15.55 -8.98
N GLY A 184 -13.26 -15.16 -9.14
CA GLY A 184 -13.92 -15.10 -10.45
C GLY A 184 -13.92 -13.71 -11.09
N SER A 185 -13.79 -12.64 -10.30
CA SER A 185 -13.89 -11.27 -10.79
C SER A 185 -12.99 -10.29 -10.06
N LEU A 186 -13.07 -10.16 -8.73
CA LEU A 186 -12.29 -9.16 -8.00
C LEU A 186 -10.78 -9.38 -8.18
N PHE A 187 -10.24 -10.50 -7.73
CA PHE A 187 -8.80 -10.76 -7.79
C PHE A 187 -8.27 -10.83 -9.23
N PRO A 188 -8.93 -11.52 -10.18
CA PRO A 188 -8.50 -11.50 -11.58
C PRO A 188 -8.48 -10.09 -12.17
N SER A 189 -9.51 -9.26 -11.90
CA SER A 189 -9.57 -7.89 -12.41
C SER A 189 -8.48 -7.01 -11.81
N VAL A 190 -8.18 -7.15 -10.52
CA VAL A 190 -7.08 -6.41 -9.87
C VAL A 190 -5.74 -6.84 -10.47
N TYR A 191 -5.50 -8.13 -10.62
CA TYR A 191 -4.28 -8.63 -11.24
C TYR A 191 -4.11 -8.14 -12.68
N GLU A 192 -5.16 -8.22 -13.51
CA GLU A 192 -5.08 -7.82 -14.92
C GLU A 192 -4.90 -6.31 -15.13
N ASN A 193 -5.48 -5.48 -14.25
CA ASN A 193 -5.51 -4.03 -14.44
C ASN A 193 -4.52 -3.26 -13.56
N ILE A 194 -4.06 -3.87 -12.47
CA ILE A 194 -3.17 -3.24 -11.49
C ILE A 194 -1.87 -4.02 -11.38
N GLY A 195 -1.96 -5.33 -11.19
CA GLY A 195 -0.82 -6.24 -11.04
C GLY A 195 -0.93 -7.11 -9.79
N ASP A 196 0.06 -7.97 -9.58
CA ASP A 196 0.13 -8.91 -8.46
C ASP A 196 0.22 -8.19 -7.13
N PHE A 197 1.00 -7.11 -7.02
CA PHE A 197 1.10 -6.35 -5.79
C PHE A 197 -0.16 -5.53 -5.48
N GLY A 198 -0.98 -5.25 -6.50
CA GLY A 198 -2.35 -4.79 -6.31
C GLY A 198 -3.21 -5.81 -5.54
N VAL A 199 -3.13 -7.09 -5.92
CA VAL A 199 -3.78 -8.20 -5.19
C VAL A 199 -3.17 -8.35 -3.80
N ALA A 200 -1.84 -8.26 -3.68
CA ALA A 200 -1.11 -8.32 -2.41
C ALA A 200 -1.57 -7.28 -1.41
N THR A 201 -1.82 -6.06 -1.89
CA THR A 201 -2.24 -4.95 -1.05
C THR A 201 -3.62 -5.23 -0.44
N LEU A 202 -4.56 -5.73 -1.25
CA LEU A 202 -5.90 -6.10 -0.76
C LEU A 202 -5.83 -7.32 0.17
N TYR A 203 -5.13 -8.38 -0.23
CA TYR A 203 -5.00 -9.59 0.57
C TYR A 203 -4.26 -9.34 1.90
N GLY A 204 -3.18 -8.56 1.86
CA GLY A 204 -2.40 -8.14 3.03
C GLY A 204 -3.23 -7.32 4.02
N SER A 205 -4.17 -6.49 3.55
CA SER A 205 -5.06 -5.75 4.45
C SER A 205 -5.92 -6.68 5.31
N GLN A 206 -6.32 -7.85 4.78
CA GLN A 206 -7.08 -8.84 5.53
C GLN A 206 -6.22 -9.56 6.59
N TYR A 207 -4.94 -9.77 6.29
CA TYR A 207 -3.96 -10.22 7.30
C TYR A 207 -3.73 -9.18 8.39
N ALA A 208 -3.72 -7.89 8.04
CA ALA A 208 -3.62 -6.83 9.04
C ALA A 208 -4.84 -6.79 9.97
N LEU A 209 -6.06 -6.95 9.43
CA LEU A 209 -7.27 -7.12 10.25
C LEU A 209 -7.20 -8.36 11.15
N ALA A 210 -6.64 -9.46 10.64
CA ALA A 210 -6.40 -10.66 11.44
C ALA A 210 -5.40 -10.44 12.59
N ALA A 211 -4.38 -9.62 12.36
CA ALA A 211 -3.42 -9.24 13.39
C ALA A 211 -4.03 -8.31 14.43
N GLU A 212 -4.81 -7.32 14.00
CA GLU A 212 -5.58 -6.44 14.88
C GLU A 212 -6.47 -7.25 15.84
N ASP A 213 -7.18 -8.26 15.33
CA ASP A 213 -8.02 -9.18 16.10
C ASP A 213 -7.19 -10.07 17.04
N GLN A 214 -6.23 -10.82 16.50
CA GLN A 214 -5.49 -11.84 17.25
C GLN A 214 -4.59 -11.24 18.33
N LEU A 215 -3.98 -10.09 18.07
CA LEU A 215 -3.02 -9.44 18.98
C LEU A 215 -3.69 -8.34 19.84
N GLY A 216 -4.97 -8.06 19.62
CA GLY A 216 -5.80 -7.24 20.50
C GLY A 216 -5.46 -5.75 20.46
N PHE A 217 -5.10 -5.23 19.29
CA PHE A 217 -4.78 -3.81 19.08
C PHE A 217 -5.71 -3.11 18.08
N ALA A 218 -6.77 -3.79 17.62
CA ALA A 218 -7.77 -3.21 16.74
C ALA A 218 -8.29 -1.86 17.28
N PRO A 219 -8.23 -0.76 16.51
CA PRO A 219 -8.78 0.51 16.93
C PRO A 219 -10.31 0.49 16.97
N ASP A 220 -10.90 1.39 17.76
CA ASP A 220 -12.35 1.55 17.81
C ASP A 220 -12.90 2.17 16.50
N GLY A 221 -13.69 1.37 15.79
CA GLY A 221 -14.45 1.78 14.60
C GLY A 221 -13.83 1.26 13.29
N GLU A 222 -14.69 0.70 12.44
CA GLU A 222 -14.34 0.04 11.17
C GLU A 222 -13.42 0.91 10.31
N ARG A 223 -13.70 2.21 10.22
CA ARG A 223 -12.87 3.14 9.46
C ARG A 223 -11.42 3.18 9.93
N LYS A 224 -11.19 3.25 11.24
CA LYS A 224 -9.84 3.31 11.78
C LYS A 224 -9.13 1.96 11.67
N GLN A 225 -9.87 0.87 11.73
CA GLN A 225 -9.34 -0.49 11.51
C GLN A 225 -8.82 -0.60 10.08
N ASN A 226 -9.62 -0.21 9.09
CA ASN A 226 -9.17 -0.20 7.69
C ASN A 226 -7.99 0.76 7.44
N ASP A 227 -8.00 1.96 8.04
CA ASP A 227 -6.87 2.88 7.92
C ASP A 227 -5.60 2.28 8.56
N MET A 228 -5.72 1.59 9.71
CA MET A 228 -4.59 0.89 10.34
C MET A 228 -4.12 -0.30 9.50
N ALA A 229 -5.05 -1.08 8.94
CA ALA A 229 -4.75 -2.18 8.05
C ALA A 229 -3.94 -1.73 6.83
N ASP A 230 -4.35 -0.64 6.16
CA ASP A 230 -3.60 -0.06 5.04
C ASP A 230 -2.18 0.37 5.47
N CYS A 231 -2.03 0.95 6.67
CA CYS A 231 -0.72 1.26 7.23
C CYS A 231 0.14 0.02 7.44
N LEU A 232 -0.42 -1.04 8.02
CA LEU A 232 0.30 -2.28 8.31
C LEU A 232 0.72 -3.00 7.03
N VAL A 233 -0.07 -2.91 5.95
CA VAL A 233 0.35 -3.35 4.61
C VAL A 233 1.58 -2.58 4.15
N GLY A 234 1.61 -1.25 4.32
CA GLY A 234 2.80 -0.45 4.03
C GLY A 234 4.03 -0.88 4.83
N ALA A 235 3.87 -1.14 6.13
CA ALA A 235 4.95 -1.64 6.98
C ALA A 235 5.46 -3.02 6.53
N TRP A 236 4.55 -3.89 6.10
CA TRP A 236 4.90 -5.17 5.49
C TRP A 236 5.66 -4.99 4.17
N THR A 237 5.17 -4.14 3.25
CA THR A 237 5.87 -3.82 1.99
C THR A 237 7.29 -3.30 2.25
N ALA A 238 7.47 -2.38 3.19
CA ALA A 238 8.79 -1.88 3.58
C ALA A 238 9.72 -2.99 4.11
N SER A 239 9.16 -3.96 4.82
CA SER A 239 9.93 -5.10 5.35
C SER A 239 10.35 -6.10 4.26
N ILE A 240 9.65 -6.15 3.12
CA ILE A 240 10.10 -6.86 1.92
C ILE A 240 11.21 -6.05 1.26
N PHE A 241 10.97 -4.75 1.02
CA PHE A 241 11.89 -3.85 0.34
C PHE A 241 13.27 -3.76 1.03
N ASN A 242 13.28 -3.58 2.35
CA ASN A 242 14.52 -3.43 3.13
C ASN A 242 15.27 -4.76 3.33
N GLN A 243 14.63 -5.89 3.05
CA GLN A 243 15.16 -7.25 3.28
C GLN A 243 15.74 -7.45 4.69
N ASP A 244 15.17 -6.79 5.70
CA ASP A 244 15.67 -6.75 7.08
C ASP A 244 15.08 -7.86 7.97
N ARG A 245 14.18 -8.67 7.41
CA ARG A 245 13.53 -9.79 8.10
C ARG A 245 14.33 -11.09 8.02
N ARG A 246 14.25 -11.86 9.10
CA ARG A 246 14.67 -13.27 9.09
C ARG A 246 13.57 -14.09 8.44
N VAL A 247 13.83 -14.58 7.23
CA VAL A 247 12.96 -15.53 6.54
C VAL A 247 13.38 -16.96 6.86
N SER A 248 12.46 -17.91 6.74
CA SER A 248 12.79 -19.32 6.99
C SER A 248 13.69 -19.92 5.90
N ASN A 249 13.60 -19.39 4.67
CA ASN A 249 14.39 -19.79 3.52
C ASN A 249 14.77 -18.57 2.65
N ASP A 250 16.06 -18.24 2.58
CA ASP A 250 16.56 -17.10 1.78
C ASP A 250 16.32 -17.29 0.27
N GLU A 251 16.19 -18.53 -0.24
CA GLU A 251 15.93 -18.81 -1.66
C GLU A 251 14.46 -18.62 -2.06
N GLU A 252 13.54 -18.62 -1.09
CA GLU A 252 12.09 -18.45 -1.28
C GLU A 252 11.58 -17.09 -0.77
N ARG A 253 12.50 -16.18 -0.43
CA ARG A 253 12.16 -14.84 0.04
C ARG A 253 11.39 -14.10 -1.05
N LEU A 254 10.19 -13.63 -0.71
CA LEU A 254 9.44 -12.69 -1.54
C LEU A 254 10.29 -11.45 -1.77
N GLN A 255 10.40 -11.03 -3.03
CA GLN A 255 11.13 -9.84 -3.44
C GLN A 255 10.15 -8.94 -4.18
N LEU A 256 10.28 -7.64 -3.98
CA LEU A 256 9.53 -6.68 -4.77
C LEU A 256 10.14 -6.57 -6.16
N SER A 257 9.28 -6.33 -7.13
CA SER A 257 9.66 -5.97 -8.49
C SER A 257 9.38 -4.49 -8.76
N PRO A 258 10.01 -3.91 -9.79
CA PRO A 258 9.72 -2.54 -10.16
C PRO A 258 8.22 -2.36 -10.46
N GLY A 259 7.58 -1.41 -9.78
CA GLY A 259 6.15 -1.13 -9.95
C GLY A 259 5.29 -1.47 -8.74
N ASP A 260 5.70 -2.40 -7.87
CA ASP A 260 4.88 -2.92 -6.78
C ASP A 260 4.32 -1.85 -5.83
N PHE A 261 5.14 -0.85 -5.47
CA PHE A 261 4.67 0.29 -4.68
C PHE A 261 3.59 1.11 -5.41
N ASP A 262 3.71 1.26 -6.73
CA ASP A 262 2.73 1.98 -7.55
C ASP A 262 1.44 1.17 -7.72
N GLU A 263 1.54 -0.16 -7.78
CA GLU A 263 0.40 -1.07 -7.77
C GLU A 263 -0.39 -1.00 -6.46
N ALA A 264 0.31 -0.94 -5.31
CA ALA A 264 -0.33 -0.69 -4.02
C ALA A 264 -1.09 0.63 -4.02
N VAL A 265 -0.47 1.71 -4.52
CA VAL A 265 -1.13 3.02 -4.65
C VAL A 265 -2.37 2.93 -5.55
N LYS A 266 -2.26 2.29 -6.71
CA LYS A 266 -3.39 2.09 -7.64
C LYS A 266 -4.54 1.33 -6.97
N ALA A 267 -4.24 0.26 -6.24
CA ALA A 267 -5.25 -0.53 -5.54
C ALA A 267 -5.97 0.31 -4.46
N LEU A 268 -5.21 1.00 -3.60
CA LEU A 268 -5.79 1.83 -2.53
C LEU A 268 -6.64 2.99 -3.08
N LEU A 269 -6.24 3.57 -4.23
CA LEU A 269 -7.04 4.57 -4.93
C LEU A 269 -8.31 3.96 -5.54
N ALA A 270 -8.21 2.82 -6.22
CA ALA A 270 -9.33 2.18 -6.91
C ALA A 270 -10.42 1.69 -5.94
N PHE A 271 -10.01 1.26 -4.75
CA PHE A 271 -10.90 0.76 -3.69
C PHE A 271 -11.13 1.79 -2.57
N GLY A 272 -10.84 3.06 -2.80
CA GLY A 272 -11.18 4.15 -1.88
C GLY A 272 -12.67 4.50 -1.92
N SER A 273 -13.20 5.02 -0.80
CA SER A 273 -14.54 5.60 -0.76
C SER A 273 -14.61 6.84 -1.63
N SER A 274 -15.67 6.95 -2.43
CA SER A 274 -15.95 8.15 -3.22
C SER A 274 -16.50 9.33 -2.41
N SER A 275 -16.81 9.13 -1.13
CA SER A 275 -17.31 10.15 -0.21
C SER A 275 -16.38 10.32 1.00
N ASP A 276 -16.19 11.58 1.41
CA ASP A 276 -15.50 11.96 2.66
C ASP A 276 -16.42 11.72 3.89
N GLU A 277 -17.41 10.83 3.77
CA GLU A 277 -18.37 10.57 4.83
C GLU A 277 -17.72 9.83 5.99
N LYS A 278 -17.94 10.32 7.20
CA LYS A 278 -17.34 9.76 8.42
C LYS A 278 -17.79 8.34 8.75
N ASP A 279 -18.91 7.92 8.21
CA ASP A 279 -19.51 6.61 8.46
C ASP A 279 -19.14 5.58 7.37
N ALA A 280 -18.34 5.97 6.36
CA ALA A 280 -17.83 5.03 5.38
C ALA A 280 -16.79 4.09 6.01
N ALA A 281 -16.94 2.79 5.78
CA ALA A 281 -16.03 1.74 6.24
C ALA A 281 -14.57 1.97 5.79
N TYR A 282 -14.39 2.57 4.62
CA TYR A 282 -13.10 2.90 4.03
C TYR A 282 -12.90 4.40 3.86
N GLY A 283 -11.65 4.83 3.86
CA GLY A 283 -11.24 6.19 3.47
C GLY A 283 -11.27 6.46 2.01
N THR A 284 -11.17 7.74 1.66
CA THR A 284 -10.88 8.12 0.28
C THR A 284 -9.55 7.50 -0.14
N GLY A 285 -9.33 7.38 -1.44
CA GLY A 285 -8.08 6.79 -1.94
C GLY A 285 -6.85 7.53 -1.38
N PHE A 286 -6.94 8.85 -1.25
CA PHE A 286 -5.90 9.71 -0.68
C PHE A 286 -5.59 9.39 0.79
N GLU A 287 -6.62 9.12 1.60
CA GLU A 287 -6.47 8.76 3.01
C GLU A 287 -5.81 7.38 3.14
N ARG A 288 -6.30 6.40 2.38
CA ARG A 288 -5.77 5.03 2.34
C ARG A 288 -4.31 4.98 1.90
N VAL A 289 -3.95 5.67 0.81
CA VAL A 289 -2.56 5.84 0.35
C VAL A 289 -1.71 6.55 1.41
N GLY A 290 -2.31 7.48 2.17
CA GLY A 290 -1.66 8.13 3.30
C GLY A 290 -1.27 7.16 4.41
N SER A 291 -2.21 6.32 4.83
CA SER A 291 -1.96 5.29 5.84
C SER A 291 -0.88 4.31 5.37
N PHE A 292 -1.00 3.78 4.16
CA PHE A 292 0.01 2.90 3.56
C PHE A 292 1.40 3.54 3.55
N ARG A 293 1.49 4.81 3.15
CA ARG A 293 2.76 5.55 3.16
C ARG A 293 3.35 5.63 4.57
N ASP A 294 2.55 5.88 5.60
CA ASP A 294 3.05 5.97 6.97
C ASP A 294 3.74 4.68 7.40
N GLY A 295 3.15 3.53 7.10
CA GLY A 295 3.78 2.23 7.34
C GLY A 295 5.00 1.98 6.44
N ALA A 296 4.91 2.32 5.16
CA ALA A 296 6.00 2.12 4.20
C ALA A 296 7.27 2.91 4.56
N ILE A 297 7.13 4.09 5.18
CA ILE A 297 8.26 4.96 5.53
C ILE A 297 8.73 4.74 6.96
N LYS A 298 7.79 4.62 7.90
CA LYS A 298 8.09 4.60 9.35
C LYS A 298 8.00 3.19 9.93
N GLY A 299 7.70 2.18 9.12
CA GLY A 299 7.46 0.81 9.56
C GLY A 299 6.28 0.72 10.52
N LEU A 300 6.32 -0.29 11.38
CA LEU A 300 5.28 -0.53 12.40
C LEU A 300 5.08 0.65 13.36
N ASP A 301 6.16 1.39 13.67
CA ASP A 301 6.09 2.58 14.52
C ASP A 301 5.19 3.67 13.91
N GLY A 302 5.11 3.74 12.57
CA GLY A 302 4.19 4.62 11.84
C GLY A 302 2.73 4.28 12.05
N CYS A 303 2.42 3.01 12.26
CA CYS A 303 1.08 2.49 12.52
C CYS A 303 0.72 2.50 14.02
N GLY A 304 1.67 2.89 14.88
CA GLY A 304 1.46 3.03 16.32
C GLY A 304 1.62 1.75 17.13
N ILE A 305 2.37 0.75 16.63
CA ILE A 305 2.61 -0.55 17.31
C ILE A 305 4.09 -0.94 17.41
#